data_AF-A0A8J4TDV4-F1
#
_entry.id   AF-A0A8J4TDV4-F1
#
_cell.length_a   1.000
_cell.length_b   1.000
_cell.length_c   1.000
_cell.angle_alpha   90.00
_cell.angle_beta   90.00
_cell.angle_gamma   90.00
#
_symmetry.space_group_name_H-M   'P 1'
#
loop_
_entity.id
_entity.type
_entity.pdbx_description
1 polymer ?
#
loop_
_entity_poly.entity_id
_entity_poly.type
_entity_poly.pdbx_seq_one_letter_code
_entity_poly.pdbx_strand_id
1 'polypeptide(L)'
;MAEVEETLKRIQAHKGVIGTIVVNAEGIPIRTTLDNSTTVQYAGLLHQLAMKARSTVRDIDPQNDLTFLRVRSKKHEIMVAP
;
A
#
# COMPACT_ATOMS: atom_id res chain seq x y z
N MET A 1 -8.72 -0.07 16.87
CA MET A 1 -7.86 -1.21 16.48
C MET A 1 -8.65 -2.36 15.87
N ALA A 2 -9.80 -2.77 16.44
CA ALA A 2 -10.62 -3.86 15.89
C ALA A 2 -11.09 -3.64 14.42
N GLU A 3 -11.48 -2.42 14.05
CA GLU A 3 -11.98 -2.09 12.71
C GLU A 3 -10.92 -2.29 11.59
N VAL A 4 -9.66 -1.93 11.87
CA VAL A 4 -8.55 -2.11 10.92
C VAL A 4 -8.25 -3.59 10.71
N GLU A 5 -8.29 -4.39 11.79
CA GLU A 5 -8.07 -5.83 11.69
C GLU A 5 -9.20 -6.55 10.94
N GLU A 6 -10.45 -6.15 11.16
CA GLU A 6 -11.59 -6.69 10.43
C GLU A 6 -11.53 -6.34 8.95
N THR A 7 -11.16 -5.10 8.62
CA THR A 7 -10.97 -4.65 7.24
C THR A 7 -9.85 -5.43 6.55
N LEU A 8 -8.71 -5.64 7.23
CA LEU A 8 -7.60 -6.44 6.70
C LEU A 8 -8.00 -7.89 6.47
N LYS A 9 -8.73 -8.51 7.40
CA LYS A 9 -9.26 -9.87 7.24
C LYS A 9 -10.20 -9.98 6.03
N ARG A 10 -11.08 -8.99 5.85
CA ARG A 10 -11.99 -8.94 4.69
C ARG A 10 -11.23 -8.82 3.37
N ILE A 11 -10.16 -8.03 3.33
CA ILE A 11 -9.30 -7.92 2.13
C ILE A 11 -8.58 -9.24 1.87
N GLN A 12 -7.97 -9.85 2.89
CA GLN A 12 -7.28 -11.14 2.75
C GLN A 12 -8.22 -12.27 2.30
N ALA A 13 -9.50 -12.24 2.72
CA ALA A 13 -10.49 -13.23 2.31
C ALA A 13 -10.91 -13.11 0.84
N HIS A 14 -10.56 -12.02 0.15
CA HIS A 14 -10.97 -11.81 -1.24
C HIS A 14 -10.14 -12.68 -2.19
N LYS A 15 -10.82 -13.38 -3.10
CA LYS A 15 -10.18 -14.29 -4.06
C LYS A 15 -9.25 -13.49 -4.99
N GLY A 16 -7.97 -13.85 -5.00
CA GLY A 16 -6.94 -13.19 -5.81
C GLY A 16 -6.01 -12.28 -5.01
N VAL A 17 -6.27 -12.03 -3.72
CA VAL A 17 -5.31 -11.35 -2.85
C VAL A 17 -4.20 -12.32 -2.48
N ILE A 18 -2.97 -11.98 -2.89
CA ILE A 18 -1.77 -12.77 -2.64
C ILE A 18 -1.22 -12.47 -1.24
N GLY A 19 -1.29 -11.21 -0.82
CA GLY A 19 -0.88 -10.81 0.52
C GLY A 19 -1.18 -9.36 0.80
N THR A 20 -1.07 -9.00 2.08
CA THR A 20 -1.30 -7.64 2.57
C THR A 20 -0.10 -7.18 3.38
N ILE A 21 0.29 -5.91 3.23
CA ILE A 21 1.34 -5.27 4.00
C ILE A 21 0.76 -4.01 4.63
N VAL A 22 0.99 -3.82 5.93
CA VAL A 22 0.69 -2.60 6.67
C VAL A 22 2.02 -1.94 7.02
N VAL A 23 2.22 -0.71 6.59
CA VAL A 23 3.44 0.08 6.82
C VAL A 23 3.13 1.30 7.69
N ASN A 24 4.10 1.77 8.46
CA ASN A 24 4.02 3.05 9.16
C ASN A 24 4.37 4.22 8.22
N ALA A 25 4.31 5.45 8.75
CA ALA A 25 4.64 6.68 8.01
C ALA A 25 6.12 6.77 7.57
N GLU A 26 7.00 5.93 8.12
CA GLU A 26 8.43 5.86 7.79
C GLU A 26 8.72 4.76 6.75
N GLY A 27 7.69 4.02 6.30
CA GLY A 27 7.84 2.90 5.38
C GLY A 27 8.31 1.59 6.04
N ILE A 28 8.24 1.49 7.37
CA ILE A 28 8.57 0.29 8.13
C ILE A 28 7.33 -0.62 8.20
N PRO A 29 7.43 -1.90 7.79
CA PRO A 29 6.31 -2.83 7.87
C PRO A 29 5.97 -3.19 9.32
N ILE A 30 4.72 -2.96 9.71
CA ILE A 30 4.17 -3.31 11.04
C ILE A 30 3.56 -4.72 10.99
N ARG A 31 2.87 -5.06 9.90
CA ARG A 31 2.24 -6.37 9.70
C ARG A 31 2.30 -6.78 8.24
N THR A 32 2.47 -8.06 8.00
CA THR A 32 2.51 -8.63 6.64
C THR A 32 2.03 -10.07 6.65
N THR A 33 1.48 -10.52 5.53
CA THR A 33 1.23 -11.95 5.28
C THR A 33 2.25 -12.55 4.31
N LEU A 34 3.22 -11.76 3.87
CA LEU A 34 4.29 -12.16 2.95
C LEU A 34 5.58 -12.44 3.74
N ASP A 35 6.57 -13.01 3.07
CA ASP A 35 7.90 -13.20 3.66
C ASP A 35 8.56 -11.85 3.97
N ASN A 36 9.45 -11.85 4.98
CA ASN A 36 10.04 -10.63 5.49
C ASN A 36 10.90 -9.91 4.44
N SER A 37 11.70 -10.67 3.66
CA SER A 37 12.56 -10.12 2.61
C SER A 37 11.76 -9.32 1.57
N THR A 38 10.70 -9.93 1.03
CA THR A 38 9.80 -9.31 0.07
C THR A 38 9.10 -8.10 0.70
N THR A 39 8.59 -8.26 1.94
CA THR A 39 7.87 -7.20 2.65
C THR A 39 8.71 -5.93 2.79
N VAL A 40 9.96 -6.04 3.25
CA VAL A 40 10.85 -4.88 3.44
C VAL A 40 11.13 -4.19 2.11
N GLN A 41 11.38 -4.95 1.06
CA GLN A 41 11.64 -4.40 -0.27
C GLN A 41 10.41 -3.64 -0.81
N TYR A 42 9.23 -4.25 -0.75
CA TYR A 42 8.00 -3.61 -1.22
C TYR A 42 7.62 -2.39 -0.37
N ALA A 43 7.75 -2.47 0.95
CA ALA A 43 7.44 -1.36 1.85
C ALA A 43 8.27 -0.11 1.52
N GLY A 44 9.59 -0.26 1.37
CA GLY A 44 10.47 0.86 1.03
C GLY A 44 10.19 1.46 -0.35
N LEU A 45 10.07 0.61 -1.38
CA LEU A 45 9.86 1.08 -2.76
C LEU A 45 8.48 1.71 -2.95
N LEU A 46 7.42 1.09 -2.41
CA LEU A 46 6.05 1.59 -2.55
C LEU A 46 5.83 2.86 -1.73
N HIS A 47 6.45 2.97 -0.55
CA HIS A 47 6.38 4.19 0.26
C HIS A 47 6.97 5.38 -0.52
N GLN A 48 8.18 5.23 -1.09
CA GLN A 48 8.79 6.28 -1.91
C GLN A 48 7.94 6.62 -3.15
N LEU A 49 7.35 5.61 -3.80
CA LEU A 49 6.48 5.83 -4.95
C LEU A 49 5.21 6.59 -4.57
N ALA A 50 4.55 6.21 -3.48
CA ALA A 50 3.33 6.86 -3.00
C ALA A 50 3.59 8.32 -2.62
N MET A 51 4.72 8.61 -1.96
CA MET A 51 5.13 9.97 -1.63
C MET A 51 5.36 10.83 -2.88
N LYS A 52 6.06 10.30 -3.88
CA LYS A 52 6.25 11.00 -5.16
C LYS A 52 4.92 11.24 -5.88
N ALA A 53 4.07 10.22 -5.96
CA ALA A 53 2.75 10.33 -6.58
C ALA A 53 1.87 11.38 -5.89
N ARG A 54 1.89 11.44 -4.55
CA ARG A 54 1.17 12.46 -3.77
C ARG A 54 1.67 13.86 -4.08
N SER A 55 2.99 14.07 -4.15
CA SER A 55 3.56 15.36 -4.54
C SER A 55 3.12 15.76 -5.95
N THR A 56 3.21 14.85 -6.93
CA THR A 56 2.78 15.14 -8.30
C THR A 56 1.30 15.49 -8.42
N VAL A 57 0.42 14.84 -7.64
CA VAL A 57 -1.01 15.20 -7.60
C VAL A 57 -1.20 16.63 -7.06
N ARG A 58 -0.47 16.99 -6.00
CA ARG A 58 -0.51 18.33 -5.41
C ARG A 58 0.11 19.42 -6.29
N ASP A 59 1.10 19.06 -7.10
CA ASP A 59 1.72 19.97 -8.07
C ASP A 59 0.76 20.34 -9.21
N ILE A 60 -0.16 19.43 -9.56
CA ILE A 60 -1.22 19.67 -10.57
C ILE A 60 -2.35 20.52 -9.98
N ASP A 61 -2.86 20.12 -8.80
CA ASP A 61 -3.86 20.86 -8.05
C ASP A 61 -3.57 20.74 -6.54
N PRO A 62 -3.18 21.84 -5.86
CA PRO A 62 -2.90 21.82 -4.43
C PRO A 62 -4.08 21.44 -3.55
N GLN A 63 -5.32 21.49 -4.05
CA GLN A 63 -6.52 21.10 -3.32
C GLN A 63 -6.77 19.58 -3.35
N ASN A 64 -6.07 18.84 -4.22
CA ASN A 64 -6.24 17.40 -4.37
C ASN A 64 -5.23 16.64 -3.50
N ASP A 65 -5.65 15.54 -2.90
CA ASP A 65 -4.76 14.62 -2.17
C ASP A 65 -4.88 13.20 -2.72
N LEU A 66 -3.77 12.47 -2.65
CA LEU A 66 -3.73 11.08 -3.13
C LEU A 66 -4.48 10.19 -2.12
N THR A 67 -5.63 9.66 -2.53
CA THR A 67 -6.44 8.75 -1.71
C THR A 67 -6.14 7.28 -1.99
N PHE A 68 -5.80 6.96 -3.23
CA PHE A 68 -5.57 5.58 -3.65
C PHE A 68 -4.63 5.51 -4.85
N LEU A 69 -3.69 4.57 -4.81
CA LEU A 69 -2.76 4.28 -5.90
C LEU A 69 -2.88 2.80 -6.28
N ARG A 70 -3.24 2.53 -7.53
CA ARG A 70 -3.33 1.18 -8.10
C ARG A 70 -2.29 1.01 -9.18
N VAL A 71 -1.33 0.11 -8.97
CA VAL A 71 -0.29 -0.24 -9.92
C VAL A 71 -0.54 -1.64 -10.45
N ARG A 72 -0.82 -1.76 -11.74
CA ARG A 72 -1.07 -3.05 -12.40
C ARG A 72 0.11 -3.44 -13.28
N SER A 73 0.64 -4.62 -13.04
CA SER A 73 1.62 -5.28 -13.91
C SER A 73 0.98 -6.47 -14.64
N LYS A 74 1.75 -7.13 -15.50
CA LYS A 74 1.29 -8.35 -16.20
C LYS A 74 1.00 -9.52 -15.25
N LYS A 75 1.74 -9.60 -14.14
CA LYS A 75 1.67 -10.73 -13.19
C LYS A 75 0.89 -10.40 -11.93
N HIS A 76 1.04 -9.18 -11.43
CA HIS A 76 0.51 -8.77 -10.13
C HIS A 76 -0.13 -7.39 -10.18
N GLU A 77 -1.05 -7.16 -9.26
CA GLU A 77 -1.65 -5.86 -9.01
C GLU A 77 -1.34 -5.45 -7.56
N ILE A 78 -0.94 -4.19 -7.40
CA ILE A 78 -0.59 -3.60 -6.12
C ILE A 78 -1.54 -2.43 -5.88
N MET A 79 -2.19 -2.45 -4.73
CA MET A 79 -3.12 -1.41 -4.29
C MET A 79 -2.56 -0.77 -3.03
N VAL A 80 -2.35 0.54 -3.06
CA VAL A 80 -1.75 1.32 -1.98
C VAL A 80 -2.73 2.42 -1.57
N ALA A 81 -3.05 2.48 -0.28
CA ALA A 81 -3.82 3.56 0.33
C ALA A 81 -2.85 4.33 1.26
N PRO A 82 -2.50 5.60 0.95
CA PRO A 82 -1.59 6.41 1.77
C PRO A 82 -2.22 6.94 3.06
#